data_AF-A0A352KF31-F1
#
_entry.id   AF-A0A352KF31-F1
#
_cell.length_a   1.000
_cell.length_b   1.000
_cell.length_c   1.000
_cell.angle_alpha   90.00
_cell.angle_beta   90.00
_cell.angle_gamma   90.00
#
_symmetry.space_group_name_H-M   'P 1'
#
loop_
_entity.id
_entity.type
_entity.pdbx_description
1 polymer ?
#
loop_
_entity_poly.entity_id
_entity_poly.type
_entity_poly.pdbx_seq_one_letter_code
_entity_poly.pdbx_strand_id
1 'polypeptide(L)' 'MEKFVKLTGIAAPLPLINIDTDMIIPKQFLKTIKRSGLGKNLFDEMRYKEDGS' A
#
# COMPACT_ATOMS: atom_id res chain seq x y z
N MET A 1 12.30 -14.93 8.93
CA MET A 1 12.35 -13.46 9.00
C MET A 1 13.79 -13.06 8.82
N GLU A 2 14.10 -12.17 7.88
CA GLU A 2 15.48 -11.72 7.64
C GLU A 2 15.86 -10.65 8.66
N LYS A 3 17.13 -10.64 9.08
CA LYS A 3 17.64 -9.65 10.02
C LYS A 3 17.75 -8.30 9.32
N PHE A 4 17.05 -7.29 9.84
CA PHE A 4 17.19 -5.91 9.37
C PHE A 4 18.46 -5.28 9.96
N VAL A 5 19.42 -4.88 9.12
CA VAL A 5 20.69 -4.27 9.56
C VAL A 5 20.85 -2.87 8.98
N LYS A 6 20.73 -2.73 7.66
CA LYS A 6 20.79 -1.45 6.95
C LYS A 6 20.03 -1.57 5.64
N LEU A 7 19.27 -0.54 5.28
CA LEU A 7 18.61 -0.39 3.98
C LEU A 7 18.99 0.97 3.41
N THR A 8 19.40 1.00 2.14
CA THR A 8 19.61 2.23 1.37
C THR A 8 18.65 2.17 0.19
N GLY A 9 17.84 3.22 0.02
CA GLY A 9 16.82 3.26 -1.01
C GLY A 9 16.23 4.66 -1.16
N ILE A 10 15.38 4.83 -2.16
CA ILE A 10 14.67 6.09 -2.42
C ILE A 10 13.56 6.25 -1.38
N ALA A 11 13.52 7.40 -0.71
CA ALA A 11 12.42 7.77 0.16
C ALA A 11 11.24 8.33 -0.66
N ALA A 12 10.01 7.96 -0.29
CA ALA A 12 8.78 8.48 -0.88
C ALA A 12 8.04 9.33 0.18
N PRO A 13 8.17 10.67 0.17
CA PRO A 13 7.50 11.51 1.15
C PRO A 13 5.99 11.53 0.92
N LEU A 14 5.22 11.37 2.00
CA LEU A 14 3.76 11.42 2.00
C LEU A 14 3.28 12.35 3.15
N PRO A 15 3.15 13.66 2.91
CA PRO A 15 2.86 14.65 3.95
C PRO A 15 1.37 14.69 4.32
N LEU A 16 0.83 13.55 4.75
CA LEU A 16 -0.54 13.40 5.23
C LEU A 16 -0.54 12.97 6.70
N ILE A 17 -1.46 13.52 7.47
CA ILE A 17 -1.75 13.09 8.84
C ILE A 17 -2.95 12.14 8.83
N ASN A 18 -3.07 11.29 9.85
CA ASN A 18 -4.21 10.39 10.03
C ASN A 18 -4.44 9.40 8.86
N ILE A 19 -3.36 8.87 8.29
CA ILE A 19 -3.45 7.76 7.33
C ILE A 19 -4.01 6.53 8.04
N ASP A 20 -5.20 6.07 7.66
CA ASP A 20 -5.86 4.90 8.25
C ASP A 20 -5.68 3.61 7.44
N THR A 21 -6.30 2.51 7.88
CA THR A 21 -6.13 1.20 7.26
C THR A 21 -6.79 1.08 5.88
N ASP A 22 -7.92 1.75 5.65
CA ASP A 22 -8.60 1.71 4.35
C ASP A 22 -7.84 2.59 3.33
N MET A 23 -7.23 3.70 3.77
CA MET A 23 -6.31 4.50 2.95
C MET A 23 -5.09 3.70 2.49
N ILE A 24 -4.51 2.88 3.38
CA ILE A 24 -3.36 2.02 3.02
C ILE A 24 -3.79 0.94 2.05
N ILE A 25 -4.88 0.23 2.35
CA ILE A 25 -5.42 -0.82 1.49
C ILE A 25 -6.93 -0.96 1.70
N PRO A 26 -7.74 -0.66 0.68
CA PRO A 26 -9.19 -0.76 0.83
C PRO A 26 -9.68 -2.20 1.08
N LYS A 27 -10.66 -2.35 1.97
CA LYS A 27 -11.22 -3.65 2.38
C LYS A 27 -11.69 -4.57 1.25
N GLN A 28 -12.08 -4.04 0.07
CA GLN A 28 -12.50 -4.86 -1.06
C GLN A 28 -11.40 -5.82 -1.53
N PHE A 29 -10.14 -5.46 -1.36
CA PHE A 29 -9.00 -6.27 -1.76
C PHE A 29 -8.62 -7.34 -0.72
N LEU A 30 -9.19 -7.29 0.48
CA LEU A 30 -8.91 -8.22 1.58
C LEU A 30 -9.81 -9.46 1.57
N LYS A 31 -10.70 -9.59 0.58
CA LYS A 31 -11.55 -10.78 0.37
C LYS A 31 -10.79 -11.98 -0.20
N THR A 32 -9.52 -11.82 -0.56
CA THR A 32 -8.69 -12.88 -1.14
C THR A 32 -8.09 -13.79 -0.08
N ILE A 33 -8.00 -15.09 -0.37
CA ILE A 33 -7.22 -16.04 0.43
C ILE A 33 -5.73 -16.07 0.05
N LYS A 34 -5.37 -15.43 -1.08
CA LYS A 34 -3.99 -15.36 -1.55
C LYS A 34 -3.21 -14.37 -0.70
N ARG A 35 -2.03 -14.79 -0.24
CA ARG A 35 -1.13 -13.96 0.58
C ARG A 35 -0.21 -13.04 -0.24
N SER A 36 -0.23 -13.15 -1.56
CA SER A 36 0.61 -12.38 -2.48
C SER A 36 -0.22 -11.41 -3.34
N GLY A 37 0.45 -10.41 -3.92
CA GLY A 37 -0.15 -9.50 -4.90
C GLY A 37 -0.93 -8.31 -4.33
N LEU A 38 -1.04 -8.18 -3.00
CA LEU A 38 -1.75 -7.06 -2.36
C LEU A 38 -1.06 -5.71 -2.58
N GLY A 39 0.26 -5.68 -2.78
CA GLY A 39 1.03 -4.45 -2.99
C GLY A 39 0.62 -3.65 -4.23
N LYS A 40 -0.09 -4.26 -5.20
CA LYS A 40 -0.61 -3.51 -6.36
C LYS A 40 -1.69 -2.49 -5.95
N ASN A 41 -2.46 -2.81 -4.91
CA ASN A 41 -3.59 -2.00 -4.43
C ASN A 41 -3.18 -1.09 -3.24
N LEU A 42 -1.88 -0.92 -3.00
CA LEU A 42 -1.38 -0.02 -1.97
C LEU A 42 -1.73 1.41 -2.34
N PHE A 43 -2.42 2.11 -1.44
CA PHE A 43 -2.93 3.47 -1.64
C PHE A 43 -3.83 3.61 -2.87
N ASP A 44 -4.66 2.60 -3.17
CA ASP A 44 -5.48 2.51 -4.39
C ASP A 44 -6.25 3.80 -4.71
N GLU A 45 -7.00 4.35 -3.75
CA GLU A 45 -7.81 5.57 -3.91
C GLU A 45 -7.00 6.84 -4.22
N MET A 46 -5.73 6.87 -3.79
CA MET A 46 -4.81 7.98 -4.07
C MET A 46 -3.97 7.75 -5.33
N ARG A 47 -3.75 6.48 -5.68
CA ARG A 47 -2.81 6.04 -6.71
C ARG A 47 -3.47 5.93 -8.07
N TYR A 48 -4.74 5.55 -8.12
CA TYR A 48 -5.48 5.29 -9.34
C TYR A 48 -6.75 6.14 -9.40
N LYS A 49 -7.16 6.48 -10.62
CA LYS A 49 -8.48 7.06 -10.89
C LYS A 49 -9.55 5.96 -10.96
N GLU A 50 -10.83 6.35 -11.00
CA GLU A 50 -11.96 5.42 -11.11
C GLU A 50 -11.92 4.54 -12.38
N ASP A 51 -11.30 5.02 -13.45
CA ASP A 51 -11.07 4.25 -14.69
C ASP A 51 -9.87 3.29 -14.62
N GLY A 52 -9.17 3.27 -13.47
CA GLY A 52 -7.99 2.45 -13.23
C GLY A 52 -6.68 3.01 -13.79
N SER A 53 -6.68 4.26 -14.29
CA SER A 53 -5.46 4.95 -14.75
C SER A 53 -4.64 5.61 -13.64
#